data_AF-A0A0H4VS57-F1
#
_entry.id   AF-A0A0H4VS57-F1
#
_cell.length_a   1.000
_cell.length_b   1.000
_cell.length_c   1.000
_cell.angle_alpha   90.00
_cell.angle_beta   90.00
_cell.angle_gamma   90.00
#
_symmetry.space_group_name_H-M   'P 1'
#
loop_
_entity.id
_entity.type
_entity.pdbx_description
1 polymer ?
#
loop_
_entity_poly.entity_id
_entity_poly.type
_entity_poly.pdbx_seq_one_letter_code
_entity_poly.pdbx_strand_id
1 'polypeptide(L)' 'MKPKQLLLLLLLIPVDFLSYTQITQLLRQPSDSSVMFGAFFLLALLVGNFIIIRYLIFKFKRP' A
#
# COMPACT_ATOMS: atom_id res chain seq x y z
N MET A 1 2.88 -20.90 -6.71
CA MET A 1 2.53 -19.49 -7.01
C MET A 1 2.91 -19.20 -8.46
N LYS A 2 2.07 -18.54 -9.27
CA LYS A 2 2.51 -18.16 -10.63
C LYS A 2 3.64 -17.12 -10.48
N PRO A 3 4.74 -17.20 -11.25
CA PRO A 3 5.89 -16.29 -11.10
C PRO A 3 5.49 -14.81 -11.19
N LYS A 4 4.47 -14.50 -12.00
CA LYS A 4 3.87 -13.16 -12.10
C LYS A 4 3.31 -12.63 -10.78
N GLN A 5 2.72 -13.47 -9.94
CA GLN A 5 2.14 -13.07 -8.65
C GLN A 5 3.22 -12.84 -7.59
N LEU A 6 4.29 -13.64 -7.65
CA LEU A 6 5.43 -13.52 -6.76
C LEU A 6 6.22 -12.25 -7.08
N LEU A 7 6.38 -11.92 -8.37
CA LEU A 7 6.96 -10.65 -8.82
C LEU A 7 6.09 -9.45 -8.40
N LEU A 8 4.76 -9.58 -8.47
CA LEU A 8 3.84 -8.52 -8.03
C LEU A 8 3.93 -8.28 -6.51
N LEU A 9 4.05 -9.33 -5.70
CA LEU A 9 4.33 -9.23 -4.26
C LEU A 9 5.69 -8.58 -3.98
N LEU A 10 6.72 -8.99 -4.72
CA LEU A 10 8.07 -8.45 -4.56
C LEU A 10 8.12 -6.95 -4.90
N LEU A 11 7.38 -6.52 -5.93
CA LEU A 11 7.29 -5.13 -6.35
C LEU A 11 6.42 -4.28 -5.40
N LEU A 12 5.48 -4.90 -4.70
CA LEU A 12 4.61 -4.21 -3.75
C LEU A 12 5.41 -3.63 -2.57
N ILE A 13 6.38 -4.38 -2.07
CA ILE A 13 7.21 -4.01 -0.91
C ILE A 13 7.94 -2.65 -1.10
N PRO A 14 8.72 -2.42 -2.18
CA PRO A 14 9.38 -1.14 -2.38
C PRO A 14 8.39 0.00 -2.68
N VAL A 15 7.26 -0.29 -3.35
CA VAL A 15 6.22 0.71 -3.61
C VAL A 15 5.58 1.18 -2.30
N ASP A 16 5.26 0.25 -1.40
CA ASP A 16 4.72 0.57 -0.08
C ASP A 16 5.71 1.36 0.76
N PHE A 17 6.98 0.97 0.74
CA PHE A 17 8.04 1.67 1.47
C PHE A 17 8.19 3.13 0.99
N LEU A 18 8.27 3.34 -0.32
CA LEU A 18 8.37 4.68 -0.91
C LEU A 18 7.11 5.51 -0.65
N SER A 19 5.93 4.91 -0.79
CA SER A 19 4.67 5.61 -0.54
C SER A 19 4.55 5.99 0.93
N TYR A 20 4.89 5.10 1.86
CA TYR A 20 4.86 5.36 3.29
C TYR A 20 5.83 6.49 3.71
N THR A 21 7.04 6.52 3.13
CA THR A 21 7.99 7.61 3.41
C THR A 21 7.47 8.97 2.95
N GLN A 22 6.82 9.06 1.79
CA GLN A 22 6.19 10.30 1.32
C GLN A 22 4.98 10.70 2.17
N ILE A 23 4.13 9.73 2.52
CA ILE A 23 2.95 9.95 3.36
C ILE A 23 3.35 10.46 4.75
N THR A 24 4.38 9.87 5.36
CA THR A 24 4.86 10.31 6.67
C THR A 24 5.51 11.68 6.63
N GLN A 25 6.10 12.08 5.50
CA GLN A 25 6.54 13.46 5.30
C GLN A 25 5.36 14.43 5.31
N LEU A 26 4.26 14.12 4.63
CA LEU A 26 3.04 14.94 4.63
C LEU A 26 2.41 15.03 6.02
N LEU A 27 2.35 13.93 6.76
CA LEU A 27 1.81 13.87 8.12
C LEU A 27 2.63 14.67 9.15
N ARG A 28 3.92 14.91 8.88
CA ARG A 28 4.80 15.71 9.75
C ARG A 28 4.78 17.20 9.42
N GLN A 29 4.09 17.61 8.36
CA GLN A 29 3.99 19.03 8.02
C GLN A 29 3.07 19.75 9.01
N PRO A 30 3.36 21.01 9.36
CA PRO A 30 2.56 21.80 10.28
C PRO A 30 1.23 22.31 9.69
N SER A 31 0.98 22.09 8.40
CA SER A 31 -0.25 22.50 7.72
C SER A 31 -1.33 21.43 7.78
N ASP A 32 -2.50 21.78 8.33
CA ASP A 32 -3.65 20.89 8.46
C ASP A 32 -4.08 20.22 7.15
N SER A 33 -3.99 20.95 6.03
CA SER A 33 -4.29 20.41 4.69
C SER A 33 -3.35 19.26 4.32
N SER A 34 -2.05 19.40 4.57
CA SER A 34 -1.06 18.36 4.26
C SER A 34 -1.21 17.15 5.17
N VAL A 35 -1.54 17.36 6.45
CA VAL A 35 -1.84 16.26 7.37
C VAL A 35 -3.09 15.51 6.91
N MET A 36 -4.13 16.22 6.47
CA MET A 36 -5.35 15.61 5.94
C MET A 36 -5.06 14.77 4.68
N PHE A 37 -4.28 15.28 3.75
CA PHE A 37 -3.84 14.52 2.57
C PHE A 37 -2.98 13.32 2.96
N GLY A 38 -2.03 13.48 3.89
CA GLY A 38 -1.22 12.39 4.41
C GLY A 38 -2.08 11.29 5.03
N ALA A 39 -3.08 11.64 5.84
CA ALA A 39 -3.99 10.67 6.45
C ALA A 39 -4.84 9.96 5.39
N PHE A 40 -5.35 10.70 4.40
CA PHE A 40 -6.10 10.12 3.27
C PHE A 40 -5.25 9.12 2.48
N PHE A 41 -4.03 9.49 2.10
CA PHE A 41 -3.12 8.60 1.37
C PHE A 41 -2.69 7.39 2.20
N LEU A 42 -2.50 7.55 3.51
CA LEU A 42 -2.23 6.44 4.41
C LEU A 42 -3.38 5.43 4.41
N LEU A 43 -4.60 5.93 4.51
CA LEU A 43 -5.81 5.10 4.51
C LEU A 43 -5.99 4.40 3.15
N ALA A 44 -5.72 5.09 2.05
CA ALA A 44 -5.73 4.51 0.71
C ALA A 44 -4.66 3.41 0.54
N LEU A 45 -3.45 3.63 1.06
CA LEU A 45 -2.36 2.64 1.04
C LEU A 45 -2.75 1.36 1.80
N LEU A 46 -3.35 1.53 2.99
CA LEU A 46 -3.84 0.42 3.83
C LEU A 46 -4.94 -0.38 3.13
N VAL A 47 -5.95 0.31 2.58
CA VAL A 47 -7.06 -0.32 1.87
C VAL A 47 -6.57 -1.01 0.59
N GLY A 48 -5.69 -0.36 -0.18
CA GLY A 48 -5.09 -0.94 -1.38
C GLY A 48 -4.31 -2.21 -1.07
N ASN A 49 -3.46 -2.19 -0.04
CA ASN A 49 -2.74 -3.37 0.43
C ASN A 49 -3.68 -4.49 0.87
N PHE A 50 -4.71 -4.17 1.66
CA PHE A 50 -5.69 -5.15 2.08
C PHE A 50 -6.39 -5.83 0.89
N ILE A 51 -6.79 -5.06 -0.13
CA ILE A 51 -7.40 -5.61 -1.35
C ILE A 51 -6.43 -6.53 -2.10
N ILE A 52 -5.18 -6.11 -2.28
CA ILE A 52 -4.15 -6.88 -3.00
C ILE A 52 -3.86 -8.19 -2.26
N ILE A 53 -3.63 -8.12 -0.95
CA ILE A 53 -3.39 -9.30 -0.10
C ILE A 53 -4.61 -10.22 -0.13
N ARG A 54 -5.83 -9.69 0.04
CA ARG A 54 -7.07 -10.47 -0.02
C ARG A 54 -7.25 -11.14 -1.39
N TYR A 55 -6.98 -10.44 -2.48
CA TYR A 55 -7.03 -10.99 -3.82
C TYR A 55 -6.01 -12.11 -4.02
N LEU A 56 -4.77 -11.91 -3.56
CA LEU A 56 -3.73 -12.93 -3.62
C LEU A 56 -4.14 -14.17 -2.83
N ILE A 57 -4.56 -14.02 -1.57
CA ILE A 57 -5.02 -15.13 -0.72
C ILE A 57 -6.20 -15.87 -1.36
N PHE A 58 -7.21 -15.15 -1.86
CA PHE A 58 -8.37 -15.77 -2.49
C PHE A 58 -8.01 -16.55 -3.76
N LYS A 59 -7.07 -16.02 -4.54
CA LYS A 59 -6.54 -16.69 -5.73
C LYS A 59 -5.63 -17.87 -5.41
N PHE A 60 -5.02 -17.91 -4.22
CA PHE A 60 -4.31 -19.09 -3.71
C PHE A 60 -5.26 -20.18 -3.20
N LYS A 61 -6.46 -19.80 -2.73
CA LYS A 61 -7.43 -20.73 -2.15
C LYS A 61 -8.29 -21.49 -3.18
N ARG A 62 -8.30 -21.04 -4.44
CA ARG A 62 -8.92 -21.76 -5.55
C ARG A 62 -7.84 -22.63 -6.23
N PRO A 63 -7.99 -23.97 -6.26
CA PRO A 63 -7.05 -24.87 -6.93
C PRO A 63 -6.95 -24.58 -8.43
#